data_AF-A0A0D3L4S0-F1
#
_entry.id   AF-A0A0D3L4S0-F1
#
_cell.length_a   1.000
_cell.length_b   1.000
_cell.length_c   1.000
_cell.angle_alpha   90.00
_cell.angle_beta   90.00
_cell.angle_gamma   90.00
#
_symmetry.space_group_name_H-M   'P 1'
#
loop_
_entity.id
_entity.type
_entity.pdbx_description
1 polymer ?
#
loop_
_entity_poly.entity_id
_entity_poly.type
_entity_poly.pdbx_seq_one_letter_code
_entity_poly.pdbx_strand_id
1 'polypeptide(L)'
;FGPLSENCAFLVDGYVAGGTAVTCCRRNFPKQFLHYHRAGHGSVTSPQTQRGYTAFVHTKISRVIGASGIHVGTMSFGKMGGDA
;
A
#
# COMPACT_ATOMS: atom_id res chain seq x y z
N PHE A 1 -3.50 14.56 -18.00
CA PHE A 1 -3.71 13.31 -18.76
C PHE A 1 -4.50 13.62 -20.02
N GLY A 2 -4.41 12.75 -21.04
CA GLY A 2 -5.17 12.86 -22.30
C GLY A 2 -6.53 12.17 -22.23
N PRO A 3 -7.17 11.92 -23.40
CA PRO A 3 -8.35 11.06 -23.50
C PRO A 3 -8.06 9.69 -22.87
N LEU A 4 -8.99 9.12 -22.09
CA LEU A 4 -8.84 7.90 -21.26
C LEU A 4 -8.13 8.07 -19.90
N SER A 5 -7.97 9.30 -19.42
CA SER A 5 -7.38 9.58 -18.09
C SER A 5 -8.06 8.86 -16.92
N GLU A 6 -9.34 8.56 -17.06
CA GLU A 6 -10.17 7.85 -16.09
C GLU A 6 -9.80 6.37 -15.96
N ASN A 7 -9.10 5.81 -16.95
CA ASN A 7 -8.61 4.43 -16.94
C ASN A 7 -7.22 4.29 -16.30
N CYS A 8 -6.62 5.39 -15.85
CA CYS A 8 -5.32 5.39 -15.20
C CYS A 8 -5.47 5.31 -13.68
N ALA A 9 -4.50 4.64 -13.05
CA ALA A 9 -4.29 4.66 -11.61
C ALA A 9 -2.88 5.17 -11.32
N PHE A 10 -2.69 5.75 -10.14
CA PHE A 10 -1.36 6.05 -9.63
C PHE A 10 -0.93 4.98 -8.63
N LEU A 11 0.19 4.32 -8.93
CA LEU A 11 0.85 3.44 -7.98
C LEU A 11 1.90 4.21 -7.20
N VAL A 12 1.87 4.08 -5.88
CA VAL A 12 2.91 4.61 -4.98
C VAL A 12 3.47 3.48 -4.13
N ASP A 13 4.79 3.34 -4.10
CA ASP A 13 5.52 2.45 -3.19
C ASP A 13 5.51 3.00 -1.76
N GLY A 14 4.33 3.07 -1.15
CA GLY A 14 4.09 3.89 0.04
C GLY A 14 4.84 3.46 1.30
N TYR A 15 5.30 2.20 1.39
CA TYR A 15 6.15 1.79 2.52
C TYR A 15 7.54 2.44 2.44
N VAL A 16 8.22 2.32 1.30
CA VAL A 16 9.58 2.88 1.13
C VAL A 16 9.58 4.38 0.84
N ALA A 17 8.61 4.90 0.08
CA ALA A 17 8.49 6.33 -0.20
C ALA A 17 7.88 7.12 0.98
N GLY A 18 7.24 6.43 1.92
CA GLY A 18 6.63 7.00 3.10
C GLY A 18 5.24 7.62 2.87
N GLY A 19 4.57 7.92 3.99
CA GLY A 19 3.21 8.48 3.99
C GLY A 19 3.09 9.85 3.30
N THR A 20 4.18 10.62 3.22
CA THR A 20 4.24 11.88 2.49
C THR A 20 3.97 11.71 0.99
N ALA A 21 4.56 10.70 0.35
CA ALA A 21 4.33 10.44 -1.07
C ALA A 21 2.87 10.00 -1.34
N VAL A 22 2.34 9.13 -0.47
CA VAL A 22 0.95 8.66 -0.56
C VAL A 22 -0.03 9.81 -0.41
N THR A 23 0.17 10.66 0.60
CA THR A 23 -0.70 11.82 0.85
C THR A 23 -0.54 12.90 -0.20
N CYS A 24 0.65 13.07 -0.79
CA CYS A 24 0.86 13.92 -1.96
C CYS A 24 -0.03 13.48 -3.13
N CYS A 25 0.00 12.20 -3.52
CA CYS A 25 -0.86 11.70 -4.58
C CYS A 25 -2.35 11.82 -4.22
N ARG A 26 -2.72 11.46 -2.99
CA ARG A 26 -4.12 11.52 -2.53
C ARG A 26 -4.71 12.93 -2.57
N ARG A 27 -3.92 13.95 -2.23
CA ARG A 27 -4.36 15.34 -2.18
C ARG A 27 -4.34 16.02 -3.55
N ASN A 28 -3.34 15.75 -4.38
CA ASN A 28 -3.19 16.39 -5.69
C ASN A 28 -4.02 15.71 -6.80
N PHE A 29 -4.30 14.40 -6.67
CA PHE A 29 -5.04 13.63 -7.67
C PHE A 29 -6.22 12.86 -7.06
N PRO A 30 -7.15 13.54 -6.36
CA PRO A 30 -8.20 12.86 -5.59
C PRO A 30 -9.21 12.08 -6.44
N LYS A 31 -9.26 12.33 -7.76
CA LYS A 31 -10.16 11.66 -8.71
C LYS A 31 -9.53 10.43 -9.37
N GLN A 32 -8.24 10.19 -9.16
CA GLN A 32 -7.53 9.03 -9.72
C GLN A 32 -7.45 7.95 -8.64
N PHE A 33 -7.58 6.67 -9.03
CA PHE A 33 -7.44 5.58 -8.08
C PHE A 33 -6.00 5.53 -7.54
N LEU A 34 -5.84 5.56 -6.22
CA LEU A 34 -4.54 5.51 -5.57
C LEU A 34 -4.22 4.09 -5.13
N HIS A 35 -3.34 3.43 -5.89
CA HIS A 35 -2.85 2.08 -5.64
C HIS A 35 -1.61 2.10 -4.75
N TYR A 36 -1.76 1.65 -3.51
CA TYR A 36 -0.66 1.52 -2.57
C TYR A 36 0.08 0.19 -2.81
N HIS A 37 1.32 0.29 -3.25
CA HIS A 37 2.26 -0.82 -3.24
C HIS A 37 3.11 -0.79 -1.97
N ARG A 38 3.33 -1.95 -1.37
CA ARG A 38 3.93 -2.08 -0.04
C ARG A 38 5.33 -2.69 -0.07
N ALA A 39 6.07 -2.60 -1.17
CA ALA A 39 7.45 -3.09 -1.25
C ALA A 39 8.27 -2.68 -0.02
N GLY A 40 9.05 -3.62 0.54
CA GLY A 40 9.85 -3.42 1.75
C GLY A 40 9.14 -3.70 3.08
N HIS A 41 7.80 -3.81 3.09
CA HIS A 41 7.04 -3.98 4.34
C HIS A 41 7.44 -5.21 5.17
N GLY A 42 7.90 -6.28 4.52
CA GLY A 42 8.30 -7.53 5.18
C GLY A 42 9.43 -7.37 6.20
N SER A 43 10.21 -6.28 6.12
CA SER A 43 11.25 -5.96 7.10
C SER A 43 10.72 -5.66 8.51
N VAL A 44 9.42 -5.33 8.64
CA VAL A 44 8.77 -5.07 9.93
C VAL A 44 7.49 -5.87 10.13
N THR A 45 6.81 -6.30 9.05
CA THR A 45 5.54 -7.02 9.16
C THR A 45 5.68 -8.54 9.14
N SER A 46 6.88 -9.07 8.90
CA SER A 46 7.11 -10.53 8.88
C SER A 46 6.93 -11.12 10.26
N PRO A 47 6.30 -12.31 10.42
CA PRO A 47 6.25 -13.02 11.71
C PRO A 47 7.64 -13.32 12.30
N GLN A 48 8.69 -13.40 11.48
CA GLN A 48 10.07 -13.56 11.94
C GLN A 48 10.61 -12.30 12.63
N THR A 49 10.02 -11.12 12.35
CA THR A 49 10.45 -9.85 12.93
C THR A 49 9.63 -9.55 14.17
N GLN A 50 10.27 -9.58 15.34
CA GLN A 50 9.64 -9.32 16.64
C GLN A 50 9.61 -7.82 17.01
N ARG A 51 9.58 -6.93 16.01
CA ARG A 51 9.59 -5.46 16.16
C ARG A 51 8.80 -4.81 15.02
N GLY A 52 8.34 -3.58 15.24
CA GLY A 52 7.57 -2.83 14.26
C GLY A 52 6.07 -3.03 14.43
N TYR A 53 5.37 -3.41 13.36
CA TYR A 53 3.91 -3.58 13.37
C TYR A 53 3.49 -4.63 12.35
N THR A 54 2.30 -5.21 12.53
CA THR A 54 1.81 -6.29 11.67
C THR A 54 1.31 -5.78 10.30
N ALA A 55 1.18 -6.69 9.33
CA ALA A 55 0.59 -6.36 8.03
C ALA A 55 -0.86 -5.83 8.16
N PHE A 56 -1.61 -6.30 9.17
CA PHE A 56 -2.95 -5.81 9.47
C PHE A 56 -2.95 -4.35 9.95
N VAL A 57 -2.00 -3.97 10.80
CA VAL A 57 -1.83 -2.57 11.19
C VAL A 57 -1.48 -1.72 9.96
N HIS A 58 -0.57 -2.21 9.11
CA HIS A 58 -0.17 -1.50 7.88
C HIS A 58 -1.36 -1.23 6.95
N THR A 59 -2.21 -2.23 6.71
CA THR A 59 -3.39 -2.06 5.83
C THR A 59 -4.41 -1.09 6.44
N LYS A 60 -4.60 -1.11 7.77
CA LYS A 60 -5.49 -0.15 8.45
C LYS A 60 -4.97 1.29 8.34
N ILE A 61 -3.67 1.51 8.53
CA ILE A 61 -3.03 2.83 8.33
C ILE A 61 -3.20 3.29 6.88
N SER A 62 -3.02 2.39 5.90
CA SER A 62 -3.17 2.74 4.47
C SER A 62 -4.56 3.31 4.14
N ARG A 63 -5.61 2.79 4.79
CA ARG A 63 -6.97 3.32 4.66
C ARG A 63 -7.08 4.72 5.25
N VAL A 64 -6.51 4.95 6.44
CA VAL A 64 -6.53 6.25 7.12
C VAL A 64 -5.83 7.33 6.29
N ILE A 65 -4.69 7.01 5.69
CA ILE A 65 -3.94 7.97 4.84
C ILE A 65 -4.51 8.10 3.41
N GLY A 66 -5.60 7.39 3.11
CA GLY A 66 -6.42 7.62 1.93
C GLY A 66 -6.04 6.81 0.69
N ALA A 67 -5.38 5.65 0.83
CA ALA A 67 -5.23 4.72 -0.30
C ALA A 67 -6.60 4.22 -0.78
N SER A 68 -6.78 4.12 -2.11
CA SER A 68 -7.99 3.54 -2.71
C SER A 68 -7.94 2.00 -2.66
N GLY A 69 -6.75 1.43 -2.80
CA GLY A 69 -6.49 0.00 -2.61
C GLY A 69 -5.05 -0.25 -2.20
N ILE A 70 -4.82 -1.29 -1.40
CA ILE A 70 -3.50 -1.74 -0.97
C ILE A 70 -3.36 -3.25 -1.18
N HIS A 71 -2.15 -3.69 -1.49
CA HIS A 71 -1.82 -5.12 -1.48
C HIS A 71 -2.01 -5.69 -0.08
N VAL A 72 -2.86 -6.71 0.06
CA VAL A 72 -3.09 -7.42 1.34
C VAL A 72 -2.26 -8.70 1.46
N GLY A 73 -1.73 -9.20 0.34
CA GLY A 73 -1.03 -10.48 0.26
C GLY A 73 -1.96 -11.58 -0.24
N THR A 74 -1.44 -12.80 -0.33
CA THR A 74 -2.16 -13.96 -0.87
C THR A 74 -2.71 -14.86 0.23
N MET A 75 -2.68 -14.43 1.50
CA MET A 75 -3.12 -15.24 2.65
C MET A 75 -2.48 -16.64 2.64
N SER A 76 -1.17 -16.69 2.42
CA SER A 76 -0.38 -17.94 2.35
C SER A 76 -0.60 -18.83 1.11
N PHE A 77 -1.49 -18.48 0.18
CA PHE A 77 -1.69 -19.22 -1.08
C PHE A 77 -0.71 -18.85 -2.21
N GLY A 78 0.34 -18.10 -1.90
CA GLY A 78 1.28 -17.56 -2.90
C GLY A 78 2.69 -17.48 -2.36
N LYS A 79 3.59 -16.83 -3.10
CA LYS A 79 5.04 -16.84 -2.82
C LYS A 79 5.51 -15.95 -1.68
N MET A 80 4.69 -15.01 -1.23
CA MET A 80 5.06 -14.07 -0.15
C MET A 80 4.58 -14.61 1.18
N GLY A 81 5.34 -14.36 2.26
CA GLY A 81 4.95 -14.75 3.61
C GLY A 81 3.56 -14.25 3.99
N GLY A 82 2.80 -15.09 4.68
CA GLY A 82 1.47 -14.83 5.19
C GLY A 82 1.15 -15.81 6.31
N ASP A 83 0.09 -15.51 7.06
CA ASP A 83 -0.48 -16.42 8.04
C ASP A 83 -1.72 -17.08 7.44
N ALA A 84 -2.05 -18.29 7.90
CA ALA A 84 -3.25 -19.04 7.51
C ALA A 84 -4.42 -18.69 8.43
#